data_AF-A0A9P0KV94-F1
#
_entry.id   AF-A0A9P0KV94-F1
#
_cell.length_a   1.000
_cell.length_b   1.000
_cell.length_c   1.000
_cell.angle_alpha   90.00
_cell.angle_beta   90.00
_cell.angle_gamma   90.00
#
_symmetry.space_group_name_H-M   'P 1'
#
loop_
_entity.id
_entity.type
_entity.pdbx_description
1 polymer ?
#
loop_
_entity_poly.entity_id
_entity_poly.type
_entity_poly.pdbx_seq_one_letter_code
_entity_poly.pdbx_strand_id
1 'polypeptide(L)'
;MKADSSMKYGFHLLTLEKFWIKGLPINSTLASFALRILTGFSALALIKTKQRNRLDVDSDLMIALAKTEPRINQLVQNMQSQVSH
;
A
#
# COMPACT_ATOMS: atom_id res chain seq x y z
N MET A 1 25.36 -16.29 8.88
CA MET A 1 24.40 -15.21 8.54
C MET A 1 24.99 -14.32 7.45
N LYS A 2 24.72 -14.59 6.16
CA LYS A 2 25.23 -13.84 4.98
C LYS A 2 24.11 -13.40 4.01
N ALA A 3 22.85 -13.45 4.45
CA ALA A 3 21.70 -13.17 3.59
C ALA A 3 21.44 -11.66 3.39
N ASP A 4 21.77 -10.85 4.39
CA ASP A 4 21.30 -9.46 4.46
C ASP A 4 22.04 -8.51 3.51
N SER A 5 23.36 -8.71 3.34
CA SER A 5 24.16 -7.92 2.40
C SER A 5 23.69 -8.10 0.96
N SER A 6 23.35 -9.33 0.55
CA SER A 6 22.89 -9.65 -0.80
C SER A 6 21.55 -9.00 -1.13
N MET A 7 20.60 -9.00 -0.18
CA MET A 7 19.32 -8.29 -0.32
C MET A 7 19.52 -6.78 -0.46
N LYS A 8 20.47 -6.19 0.29
CA LYS A 8 20.79 -4.75 0.17
C LYS A 8 21.29 -4.39 -1.23
N TYR A 9 22.19 -5.18 -1.81
CA TYR A 9 22.66 -4.96 -3.18
C TYR A 9 21.53 -5.17 -4.21
N GLY A 10 20.70 -6.20 -4.01
CA GLY A 10 19.54 -6.48 -4.86
C GLY A 10 18.51 -5.35 -4.88
N PHE A 11 18.33 -4.63 -3.77
CA PHE A 11 17.39 -3.51 -3.68
C PHE A 11 17.76 -2.33 -4.59
N HIS A 12 19.06 -2.03 -4.72
CA HIS A 12 19.53 -0.95 -5.60
C HIS A 12 19.65 -1.39 -7.06
N LEU A 13 19.87 -2.68 -7.32
CA LEU A 13 20.11 -3.20 -8.66
C LEU A 13 18.82 -3.56 -9.42
N LEU A 14 17.75 -3.89 -8.69
CA LEU A 14 16.49 -4.34 -9.26
C LEU A 14 15.42 -3.25 -9.09
N THR A 15 14.50 -3.20 -10.05
CA THR A 15 13.22 -2.50 -9.87
C THR A 15 12.50 -3.08 -8.65
N LEU A 16 11.78 -2.24 -7.89
CA LEU A 16 11.09 -2.66 -6.66
C LEU A 16 10.25 -3.93 -6.84
N GLU A 17 9.52 -4.05 -7.95
CA GLU A 17 8.70 -5.25 -8.26
C GLU A 17 9.56 -6.52 -8.35
N LYS A 18 10.62 -6.49 -9.18
CA LYS A 18 11.56 -7.61 -9.34
C LYS A 18 12.27 -7.95 -8.02
N PHE A 19 12.57 -6.96 -7.20
CA PHE A 19 13.16 -7.17 -5.88
C PHE A 19 12.22 -7.97 -4.98
N TRP A 20 10.97 -7.53 -4.83
CA TRP A 20 9.99 -8.20 -3.96
C TRP A 20 9.54 -9.56 -4.51
N ILE A 21 9.46 -9.73 -5.83
CA ILE A 21 9.20 -11.05 -6.44
C ILE A 21 10.32 -12.04 -6.09
N LYS A 22 11.59 -11.63 -6.17
CA LYS A 22 12.72 -12.48 -5.71
C LYS A 22 12.73 -12.69 -4.20
N GLY A 23 12.14 -11.78 -3.43
CA GLY A 23 11.99 -11.87 -1.98
C GLY A 23 10.85 -12.80 -1.51
N LEU A 24 9.90 -13.16 -2.38
CA LEU A 24 8.78 -14.07 -2.06
C LEU A 24 9.21 -15.38 -1.39
N PRO A 25 10.19 -16.15 -1.93
CA PRO A 25 10.63 -17.39 -1.29
C PRO A 25 11.37 -17.19 0.03
N ILE A 26 11.86 -15.98 0.31
CA ILE A 26 12.64 -15.67 1.53
C ILE A 26 11.73 -15.18 2.66
N ASN A 27 10.80 -14.27 2.34
CA ASN A 27 9.81 -13.77 3.27
C ASN A 27 8.49 -13.47 2.54
N SER A 28 7.69 -14.52 2.38
CA SER A 28 6.42 -14.46 1.64
C SER A 28 5.45 -13.42 2.21
N THR A 29 5.38 -13.29 3.53
CA THR A 29 4.46 -12.33 4.19
C THR A 29 4.83 -10.88 3.89
N LEU A 30 6.11 -10.53 3.97
CA LEU A 30 6.57 -9.17 3.70
C LEU A 30 6.53 -8.85 2.20
N ALA A 31 7.00 -9.77 1.37
CA ALA A 31 7.04 -9.59 -0.07
C ALA A 31 5.63 -9.46 -0.69
N SER A 32 4.68 -10.30 -0.26
CA SER A 32 3.29 -10.19 -0.71
C SER A 32 2.64 -8.86 -0.30
N PHE A 33 2.92 -8.38 0.91
CA PHE A 33 2.43 -7.08 1.38
C PHE A 33 3.01 -5.93 0.56
N ALA A 34 4.32 -5.93 0.32
CA ALA A 34 4.98 -4.91 -0.48
C ALA A 34 4.46 -4.88 -1.93
N LEU A 35 4.28 -6.05 -2.57
CA LEU A 35 3.71 -6.15 -3.90
C LEU A 35 2.26 -5.66 -3.96
N ARG A 36 1.45 -5.92 -2.92
CA ARG A 36 0.08 -5.42 -2.82
C ARG A 36 0.02 -3.89 -2.74
N ILE A 37 0.91 -3.28 -1.97
CA ILE A 37 1.02 -1.82 -1.90
C ILE A 37 1.46 -1.25 -3.25
N LEU A 38 2.50 -1.80 -3.87
CA LEU A 38 3.03 -1.32 -5.15
C LEU A 38 1.98 -1.36 -6.26
N THR A 39 1.27 -2.48 -6.38
CA THR A 39 0.21 -2.65 -7.38
C THR A 39 -0.98 -1.72 -7.13
N GLY A 40 -1.38 -1.55 -5.86
CA GLY A 40 -2.45 -0.61 -5.48
C GLY A 40 -2.12 0.84 -5.82
N PHE A 41 -0.91 1.31 -5.51
CA PHE A 41 -0.46 2.66 -5.85
C PHE A 41 -0.33 2.89 -7.35
N SER A 42 0.20 1.91 -8.10
CA SER A 42 0.30 2.01 -9.56
C SER A 42 -1.09 2.11 -10.22
N ALA A 43 -2.07 1.34 -9.74
CA ALA A 43 -3.45 1.42 -10.21
C ALA A 43 -4.09 2.79 -9.88
N LEU A 44 -3.87 3.30 -8.67
CA LEU A 44 -4.34 4.63 -8.27
C LEU A 44 -3.73 5.74 -9.14
N ALA A 45 -2.42 5.70 -9.37
CA ALA A 45 -1.73 6.65 -10.23
C ALA A 45 -2.32 6.64 -11.65
N LEU A 46 -2.65 5.46 -12.18
CA LEU A 46 -3.32 5.32 -13.47
C LEU A 46 -4.72 5.95 -13.48
N ILE A 47 -5.52 5.73 -12.44
CA ILE A 47 -6.88 6.28 -12.32
C ILE A 47 -6.85 7.81 -12.22
N LYS A 48 -6.00 8.37 -11.35
CA LYS A 48 -5.84 9.82 -11.15
C LYS A 48 -5.37 10.52 -12.43
N THR A 49 -4.42 9.93 -13.16
CA THR A 49 -3.84 10.56 -14.36
C THR A 49 -4.68 10.42 -15.62
N LYS A 50 -5.41 9.30 -15.80
CA LYS A 50 -6.10 9.00 -17.07
C LYS A 50 -7.61 9.08 -17.01
N GLN A 51 -8.25 8.83 -15.86
CA GLN A 51 -9.70 8.59 -15.83
C GLN A 51 -10.50 9.69 -15.13
N ARG A 52 -10.09 10.21 -13.95
CA ARG A 52 -10.75 11.38 -13.31
C ARG A 52 -9.84 12.07 -12.26
N ASN A 53 -9.41 13.30 -12.52
CA ASN A 53 -8.58 14.09 -11.60
C ASN A 53 -9.30 14.53 -10.30
N ARG A 54 -10.63 14.35 -10.20
CA ARG A 54 -11.46 14.69 -9.02
C ARG A 54 -11.75 13.51 -8.09
N LEU A 55 -11.32 12.30 -8.44
CA LEU A 55 -11.56 11.13 -7.60
C LEU A 55 -10.52 11.07 -6.48
N ASP A 56 -10.96 11.35 -5.24
CA ASP A 56 -10.16 11.16 -4.03
C ASP A 56 -10.49 9.81 -3.41
N VAL A 57 -9.62 8.83 -3.65
CA VAL A 57 -9.74 7.44 -3.16
C VAL A 57 -8.51 7.04 -2.34
N ASP A 58 -7.68 8.01 -1.95
CA ASP A 58 -6.41 7.74 -1.25
C ASP A 58 -6.71 7.09 0.12
N SER A 59 -7.70 7.63 0.83
CA SER A 59 -8.19 7.09 2.11
C SER A 59 -8.78 5.69 1.96
N ASP A 60 -9.61 5.46 0.94
CA ASP A 60 -10.24 4.17 0.68
C ASP A 60 -9.21 3.10 0.31
N LEU A 61 -8.21 3.48 -0.49
CA LEU A 61 -7.11 2.59 -0.85
C LEU A 61 -6.27 2.23 0.38
N MET A 62 -5.94 3.19 1.24
CA MET A 62 -5.22 2.92 2.49
C MET A 62 -5.98 1.92 3.36
N ILE A 63 -7.31 2.09 3.50
CA ILE A 63 -8.15 1.16 4.26
C ILE A 63 -8.16 -0.23 3.61
N ALA A 64 -8.32 -0.32 2.29
CA ALA A 64 -8.31 -1.60 1.57
C ALA A 64 -6.96 -2.33 1.62
N LEU A 65 -5.85 -1.59 1.69
CA LEU A 65 -4.50 -2.13 1.80
C LEU A 65 -4.09 -2.46 3.23
N ALA A 66 -4.71 -1.84 4.24
CA ALA A 66 -4.45 -2.12 5.64
C ALA A 66 -4.88 -3.54 6.00
N LYS A 67 -4.10 -4.22 6.85
CA LYS A 67 -4.53 -5.46 7.51
C LYS A 67 -5.31 -5.19 8.79
N THR A 68 -5.18 -3.98 9.33
CA THR A 68 -5.86 -3.55 10.54
C THR A 68 -7.33 -3.32 10.22
N GLU A 69 -8.20 -3.96 10.99
CA GLU A 69 -9.64 -3.76 10.84
C GLU A 69 -9.99 -2.33 11.28
N PRO A 70 -10.49 -1.48 10.36
CA PRO A 70 -10.86 -0.12 10.71
C PRO A 70 -12.09 -0.15 11.63
N ARG A 71 -12.05 0.60 12.72
CA ARG A 71 -13.19 0.73 13.65
C ARG A 71 -14.22 1.72 13.08
N ILE A 72 -14.73 1.42 11.89
CA ILE A 72 -15.64 2.30 11.13
C ILE A 72 -16.84 2.70 11.97
N ASN A 73 -17.43 1.76 12.72
CA ASN A 73 -18.56 2.04 13.60
C ASN A 73 -18.24 3.11 14.66
N GLN A 74 -17.05 3.07 15.27
CA GLN A 74 -16.62 4.07 16.24
C GLN A 74 -16.32 5.42 15.58
N LEU A 75 -15.72 5.41 14.40
CA LEU A 75 -15.47 6.62 13.62
C LEU A 75 -16.77 7.32 13.24
N VAL A 76 -17.77 6.57 12.77
CA VAL A 76 -19.10 7.10 12.41
C VAL A 76 -19.83 7.65 13.65
N GLN A 77 -19.74 6.96 14.79
CA GLN A 77 -20.34 7.44 16.04
C GLN A 77 -19.71 8.75 16.55
N ASN A 78 -18.40 8.92 16.33
CA ASN A 78 -17.65 10.11 16.74
C ASN A 78 -17.65 11.23 15.68
N MET A 79 -18.24 10.97 14.50
CA MET A 79 -18.31 11.95 13.43
C MET A 79 -19.36 12.99 13.79
N GLN A 80 -18.92 14.21 14.13
CA GLN A 80 -19.84 15.31 14.40
C GLN A 80 -20.66 15.63 13.14
N SER A 81 -21.98 15.59 13.28
CA SER A 81 -22.94 15.92 12.21
C SER A 81 -22.91 17.40 11.79
N GLN A 82 -22.35 18.28 12.62
CA GLN A 82 -22.40 19.74 12.45
C GLN A 82 -21.01 20.31 12.72
N VAL A 83 -20.50 21.13 11.80
CA VAL A 83 -19.32 21.96 12.06
C VAL A 83 -19.79 23.07 13.01
N SER A 84 -19.19 23.15 14.21
CA SER A 84 -19.49 24.25 15.12
C SER A 84 -19.08 25.56 14.45
N HIS A 85 -20.02 26.50 14.34
CA HIS A 85 -19.83 27.84 13.77
C HIS A 85 -18.95 28.73 14.64
#